data_AF-A0A2E8VM35-F1
#
_entry.id   AF-A0A2E8VM35-F1
#
_cell.length_a   1.000
_cell.length_b   1.000
_cell.length_c   1.000
_cell.angle_alpha   90.00
_cell.angle_beta   90.00
_cell.angle_gamma   90.00
#
_symmetry.space_group_name_H-M   'P 1'
#
loop_
_entity.id
_entity.type
_entity.pdbx_description
1 polymer ?
#
loop_
_entity_poly.entity_id
_entity_poly.type
_entity_poly.pdbx_seq_one_letter_code
_entity_poly.pdbx_strand_id
1 'polypeptide(L)'
;MRAVLHGRCRRVPGTRKGARTLCRGLLFFRLSRYRDRLIGHIEANPDFVRPETRRNEVLAFLRAQDLTDLYVSRTSTRWGIEVPGDPEHVLYVCVDARVSYLSALGPLDAQESAAWWAGAHHFIGKDILIFHAVVWPAMLLAAGLPLPNAIVVNGWLTVTGRKIAKSDPSTVFDPRIEAGQFGNAALAFYFLRTVGRIGPRFRP
;
A
#
# COMPACT_ATOMS: atom_id res chain seq x y z
N MET A 1 14.04 13.13 10.89
CA MET A 1 13.74 11.67 10.98
C MET A 1 13.66 11.11 12.41
N ARG A 2 14.57 11.44 13.34
CA ARG A 2 14.54 10.89 14.73
C ARG A 2 13.22 11.11 15.50
N ALA A 3 12.50 12.21 15.28
CA ALA A 3 11.25 12.51 16.00
C ALA A 3 10.06 11.55 15.71
N VAL A 4 10.14 10.71 14.67
CA VAL A 4 9.00 9.90 14.20
C VAL A 4 9.12 8.42 14.59
N LEU A 5 10.30 8.00 15.10
CA LEU A 5 10.66 6.59 15.29
C LEU A 5 10.53 6.05 16.73
N HIS A 6 9.76 6.72 17.58
CA HIS A 6 9.57 6.37 19.01
C HIS A 6 8.25 5.63 19.27
N GLY A 7 7.79 4.78 18.35
CA GLY A 7 6.58 3.98 18.56
C GLY A 7 6.77 2.86 19.58
N ARG A 8 5.67 2.40 20.20
CA ARG A 8 5.72 1.33 21.21
C ARG A 8 5.30 -0.01 20.59
N CYS A 9 6.08 -1.06 20.83
CA CYS A 9 5.63 -2.42 20.56
C CYS A 9 4.44 -2.77 21.47
N ARG A 10 3.25 -2.96 20.88
CA ARG A 10 2.10 -3.58 21.56
C ARG A 10 1.93 -5.00 21.04
N ARG A 11 1.60 -5.92 21.93
CA ARG A 11 1.27 -7.31 21.58
C ARG A 11 -0.02 -7.30 20.74
N VAL A 12 0.05 -7.81 19.51
CA VAL A 12 -1.14 -7.93 18.64
C VAL A 12 -2.02 -9.08 19.17
N PRO A 13 -3.30 -8.84 19.53
CA PRO A 13 -4.20 -9.93 19.89
C PRO A 13 -4.43 -10.86 18.70
N GLY A 14 -4.34 -12.18 18.88
CA GLY A 14 -4.58 -13.19 17.82
C GLY A 14 -3.33 -13.80 17.17
N THR A 15 -2.13 -13.55 17.68
CA THR A 15 -0.91 -14.26 17.23
C THR A 15 -1.02 -15.77 17.42
N ARG A 16 -0.75 -16.55 16.36
CA ARG A 16 -0.78 -18.03 16.39
C ARG A 16 0.06 -18.59 17.54
N LYS A 17 -0.39 -19.70 18.15
CA LYS A 17 0.42 -20.49 19.10
C LYS A 17 1.78 -20.82 18.45
N GLY A 18 2.87 -20.31 19.04
CA GLY A 18 4.24 -20.45 18.52
C GLY A 18 4.92 -19.16 18.04
N ALA A 19 4.18 -18.05 17.90
CA ALA A 19 4.78 -16.76 17.54
C ALA A 19 5.63 -16.20 18.69
N ARG A 20 6.94 -16.00 18.46
CA ARG A 20 7.82 -15.29 19.41
C ARG A 20 7.69 -13.78 19.22
N THR A 21 7.55 -13.04 20.31
CA THR A 21 7.58 -11.57 20.29
C THR A 21 8.99 -11.09 19.97
N LEU A 22 9.27 -10.77 18.70
CA LEU A 22 10.49 -10.07 18.27
C LEU A 22 10.26 -8.56 18.34
N CYS A 23 10.44 -7.96 19.52
CA CYS A 23 10.32 -6.50 19.69
C CYS A 23 11.55 -5.80 20.26
N ARG A 24 12.62 -6.53 20.61
CA ARG A 24 13.84 -5.88 21.11
C ARG A 24 14.62 -5.27 19.95
N GLY A 25 14.87 -3.96 20.05
CA GLY A 25 15.73 -3.20 19.13
C GLY A 25 15.06 -2.61 17.90
N LEU A 26 13.81 -2.95 17.55
CA LEU A 26 13.20 -2.47 16.29
C LEU A 26 12.75 -1.00 16.37
N LEU A 27 12.83 -0.29 15.24
CA LEU A 27 12.35 1.08 15.10
C LEU A 27 10.87 1.07 14.70
N PHE A 28 10.09 2.00 15.25
CA PHE A 28 8.65 2.07 15.05
C PHE A 28 8.20 3.45 14.56
N PHE A 29 7.49 3.49 13.44
CA PHE A 29 6.75 4.65 12.96
C PHE A 29 5.46 4.82 13.77
N ARG A 30 5.26 6.03 14.32
CA ARG A 30 4.09 6.38 15.13
C ARG A 30 2.82 6.58 14.29
N LEU A 31 2.39 5.51 13.63
CA LEU A 31 1.23 5.46 12.75
C LEU A 31 -0.06 5.88 13.47
N SER A 32 -0.18 5.53 14.76
CA SER A 32 -1.28 5.90 15.65
C SER A 32 -1.66 7.38 15.60
N ARG A 33 -0.68 8.29 15.49
CA ARG A 33 -0.89 9.75 15.48
C ARG A 33 -1.69 10.26 14.27
N TYR A 34 -1.74 9.48 13.19
CA TYR A 34 -2.33 9.93 11.92
C TYR A 34 -3.77 9.46 11.71
N ARG A 35 -4.31 8.62 12.62
CA ARG A 35 -5.65 8.03 12.49
C ARG A 35 -6.73 9.06 12.14
N ASP A 36 -6.91 10.07 12.97
CA ASP A 36 -8.03 11.01 12.81
C ASP A 36 -7.83 11.93 11.60
N ARG A 37 -6.57 12.27 11.28
CA ARG A 37 -6.22 13.01 10.05
C ARG A 37 -6.57 12.21 8.79
N LEU A 38 -6.32 10.90 8.81
CA LEU A 38 -6.67 10.02 7.69
C LEU A 38 -8.17 9.87 7.53
N ILE A 39 -8.90 9.67 8.63
CA ILE A 39 -10.38 9.61 8.60
C ILE A 39 -10.93 10.90 7.99
N GLY A 40 -10.52 12.06 8.51
CA GLY A 40 -10.98 13.36 8.00
C GLY A 40 -10.64 13.56 6.52
N HIS A 41 -9.45 13.16 6.08
CA HIS A 41 -9.08 13.24 4.66
C HIS A 41 -9.95 12.35 3.77
N ILE A 42 -10.18 11.08 4.14
CA ILE A 42 -10.97 10.12 3.35
C ILE A 42 -12.47 10.49 3.33
N GLU A 43 -12.96 11.11 4.40
CA GLU A 43 -14.33 11.64 4.46
C GLU A 43 -14.50 12.86 3.55
N ALA A 44 -13.58 13.81 3.63
CA ALA A 44 -13.59 15.03 2.82
C ALA A 44 -13.29 14.78 1.33
N ASN A 45 -12.61 13.68 1.00
CA ASN A 45 -12.25 13.30 -0.36
C ASN A 45 -12.83 11.91 -0.69
N PRO A 46 -14.13 11.79 -1.00
CA PRO A 46 -14.79 10.50 -1.27
C PRO A 46 -14.14 9.68 -2.38
N ASP A 47 -13.42 10.34 -3.28
CA ASP A 47 -12.73 9.76 -4.42
C ASP A 47 -11.29 9.35 -4.17
N PHE A 48 -10.73 9.64 -3.00
CA PHE A 48 -9.35 9.30 -2.65
C PHE A 48 -9.11 7.79 -2.60
N VAL A 49 -10.11 6.99 -2.18
CA VAL A 49 -10.06 5.52 -2.26
C VAL A 49 -11.23 5.04 -3.10
N ARG A 50 -10.93 4.31 -4.18
CA ARG A 50 -11.95 3.79 -5.11
C ARG A 50 -11.79 2.28 -5.29
N PRO A 51 -12.88 1.53 -5.46
CA PRO A 51 -14.29 1.96 -5.40
C PRO A 51 -14.77 2.24 -3.96
N GLU A 52 -15.98 2.77 -3.82
CA GLU A 52 -16.61 3.11 -2.53
C GLU A 52 -16.57 1.97 -1.52
N THR A 53 -16.74 0.73 -1.95
CA THR A 53 -16.64 -0.45 -1.08
C THR A 53 -15.27 -0.54 -0.39
N ARG A 54 -14.19 -0.21 -1.09
CA ARG A 54 -12.82 -0.19 -0.53
C ARG A 54 -12.59 0.99 0.38
N ARG A 55 -13.17 2.16 0.05
CA ARG A 55 -13.20 3.31 0.98
C ARG A 55 -13.88 2.93 2.30
N ASN A 56 -15.03 2.27 2.23
CA ASN A 56 -15.78 1.84 3.41
C ASN A 56 -15.00 0.81 4.24
N GLU A 57 -14.31 -0.14 3.60
CA GLU A 57 -13.40 -1.07 4.28
C GLU A 57 -12.29 -0.32 5.04
N VAL A 58 -11.65 0.69 4.41
CA VAL A 58 -10.59 1.49 5.04
C VAL A 58 -11.14 2.31 6.21
N LEU A 59 -12.27 2.99 6.05
CA LEU A 59 -12.90 3.76 7.13
C LEU A 59 -13.32 2.86 8.28
N ALA A 60 -13.90 1.70 8.00
CA ALA A 60 -14.26 0.72 9.02
C ALA A 60 -13.03 0.23 9.79
N PHE A 61 -11.93 -0.08 9.09
CA PHE A 61 -10.66 -0.44 9.71
C PHE A 61 -10.13 0.66 10.64
N LEU A 62 -10.09 1.91 10.15
CA LEU A 62 -9.61 3.06 10.94
C LEU A 62 -10.48 3.33 12.16
N ARG A 63 -11.80 3.11 12.07
CA ARG A 63 -12.73 3.37 13.17
C ARG A 63 -12.77 2.24 14.21
N ALA A 64 -12.72 0.99 13.76
CA ALA A 64 -12.92 -0.18 14.62
C ALA A 64 -11.72 -0.51 15.52
N GLN A 65 -10.51 -0.11 15.13
CA GLN A 65 -9.28 -0.49 15.83
C GLN A 65 -8.42 0.74 16.12
N ASP A 66 -7.76 0.72 17.27
CA ASP A 66 -6.65 1.62 17.51
C ASP A 66 -5.52 1.29 16.52
N LEU A 67 -5.13 2.28 15.72
CA LEU A 67 -3.97 2.15 14.83
C LEU A 67 -2.72 1.90 15.68
N THR A 68 -2.17 0.69 15.61
CA THR A 68 -0.91 0.38 16.28
C THR A 68 0.27 0.96 15.52
N ASP A 69 1.32 1.34 16.25
CA ASP A 69 2.57 1.80 15.64
C ASP A 69 3.18 0.69 14.77
N LEU A 70 3.72 1.09 13.62
CA LEU A 70 4.24 0.19 12.61
C LEU A 70 5.74 0.02 12.81
N TYR A 71 6.24 -1.21 12.93
CA TYR A 71 7.68 -1.43 12.87
C TYR A 71 8.20 -1.16 11.45
N VAL A 72 9.29 -0.41 11.34
CA VAL A 72 9.82 0.09 10.07
C VAL A 72 11.26 -0.28 9.81
N SER A 73 11.87 -1.09 10.69
CA SER A 73 13.20 -1.63 10.48
C SER A 73 13.30 -3.12 10.80
N ARG A 74 14.41 -3.74 10.38
CA ARG A 74 14.79 -5.13 10.64
C ARG A 74 16.28 -5.19 10.94
N THR A 75 16.67 -6.08 11.86
CA THR A 75 18.09 -6.42 12.13
C THR A 75 18.45 -7.81 11.62
N SER A 76 17.45 -8.59 11.18
CA SER A 76 17.61 -9.99 10.77
C SER A 76 18.18 -10.19 9.36
N THR A 77 18.38 -9.11 8.60
CA THR A 77 18.84 -9.14 7.21
C THR A 77 19.75 -7.94 6.97
N ARG A 78 20.72 -8.10 6.07
CA ARG A 78 21.55 -7.01 5.55
C ARG A 78 21.15 -6.60 4.12
N TRP A 79 20.23 -7.34 3.49
CA TRP A 79 19.71 -7.00 2.17
C TRP A 79 18.59 -5.96 2.27
N GLY A 80 18.89 -4.72 1.94
CA GLY A 80 17.96 -3.59 1.87
C GLY A 80 18.67 -2.25 2.06
N ILE A 81 17.89 -1.20 2.32
CA ILE A 81 18.43 0.16 2.56
C ILE A 81 18.71 0.33 4.05
N GLU A 82 19.94 0.67 4.42
CA GLU A 82 20.32 0.96 5.80
C GLU A 82 19.58 2.20 6.34
N VAL A 83 19.24 2.17 7.63
CA VAL A 83 18.65 3.34 8.29
C VAL A 83 19.74 4.42 8.43
N PRO A 84 19.50 5.65 7.96
CA PRO A 84 20.48 6.72 8.09
C PRO A 84 20.87 6.97 9.56
N GLY A 85 22.15 6.79 9.86
CA GLY A 85 22.70 6.94 11.20
C GLY A 85 22.53 5.73 12.13
N ASP A 86 22.05 4.60 11.63
CA ASP A 86 21.94 3.34 12.37
C ASP A 86 22.09 2.11 11.42
N PRO A 87 23.33 1.75 11.03
CA PRO A 87 23.59 0.73 10.00
C PRO A 87 23.25 -0.70 10.44
N GLU A 88 23.03 -0.93 11.75
CA GLU A 88 22.54 -2.23 12.24
C GLU A 88 21.10 -2.52 11.80
N HIS A 89 20.38 -1.47 11.41
CA HIS A 89 19.00 -1.52 10.97
C HIS A 89 18.87 -1.35 9.47
N VAL A 90 18.11 -2.25 8.85
CA VAL A 90 17.65 -2.14 7.47
C VAL A 90 16.19 -1.71 7.46
N LEU A 91 15.82 -0.75 6.60
CA LEU A 91 14.44 -0.32 6.40
C LEU A 91 13.57 -1.51 6.00
N TYR A 92 12.43 -1.65 6.67
CA TYR A 92 11.50 -2.72 6.35
C TYR A 92 10.82 -2.45 5.00
N VAL A 93 10.46 -3.52 4.30
CA VAL A 93 9.83 -3.44 2.97
C VAL A 93 8.57 -2.57 2.96
N CYS A 94 7.92 -2.44 4.13
CA CYS A 94 6.79 -1.55 4.34
C CYS A 94 7.11 -0.05 4.27
N VAL A 95 8.36 0.34 4.05
CA VAL A 95 8.77 1.73 3.82
C VAL A 95 9.37 1.85 2.43
N ASP A 96 10.41 1.06 2.15
CA ASP A 96 11.22 1.17 0.92
C ASP A 96 10.37 1.17 -0.37
N ALA A 97 9.41 0.25 -0.48
CA ALA A 97 8.69 0.00 -1.70
C ALA A 97 7.70 1.12 -2.03
N ARG A 98 7.25 1.90 -1.04
CA ARG A 98 6.37 3.06 -1.31
C ARG A 98 7.16 4.31 -1.65
N VAL A 99 8.36 4.46 -1.09
CA VAL A 99 9.25 5.58 -1.46
C VAL A 99 9.60 5.52 -2.95
N SER A 100 9.52 4.33 -3.57
CA SER A 100 9.70 4.15 -5.02
C SER A 100 8.83 5.08 -5.89
N TYR A 101 7.61 5.40 -5.46
CA TYR A 101 6.73 6.32 -6.20
C TYR A 101 7.32 7.73 -6.28
N LEU A 102 7.98 8.18 -5.22
CA LEU A 102 8.64 9.48 -5.17
C LEU A 102 10.01 9.45 -5.83
N SER A 103 10.80 8.39 -5.59
CA SER A 103 12.16 8.31 -6.15
C SER A 103 12.16 8.23 -7.67
N ALA A 104 11.10 7.71 -8.29
CA ALA A 104 10.95 7.69 -9.75
C ALA A 104 10.68 9.08 -10.35
N LEU A 105 10.09 10.00 -9.58
CA LEU A 105 9.79 11.37 -10.01
C LEU A 105 10.91 12.35 -9.69
N GLY A 106 11.76 12.04 -8.71
CA GLY A 106 12.72 12.97 -8.13
C GLY A 106 12.10 13.90 -7.07
N PRO A 107 12.85 14.91 -6.61
CA PRO A 107 12.39 15.88 -5.62
C PRO A 107 11.09 16.60 -6.03
N LEU A 108 10.13 16.74 -5.10
CA LEU A 108 8.83 17.39 -5.36
C LEU A 108 8.87 18.93 -5.28
N ASP A 109 10.05 19.53 -5.16
CA ASP A 109 10.26 20.98 -5.30
C ASP A 109 10.38 21.42 -6.77
N ALA A 110 10.70 20.49 -7.67
CA ALA A 110 10.65 20.70 -9.10
C ALA A 110 9.20 20.76 -9.61
N GLN A 111 8.90 21.77 -10.43
CA GLN A 111 7.55 22.03 -10.96
C GLN A 111 6.94 20.83 -11.68
N GLU A 112 7.75 20.11 -12.47
CA GLU A 112 7.31 18.95 -13.23
C GLU A 112 6.96 17.77 -12.30
N SER A 113 7.85 17.42 -11.37
CA SER A 113 7.63 16.34 -10.40
C SER A 113 6.43 16.61 -9.51
N ALA A 114 6.23 17.88 -9.09
CA ALA A 114 5.05 18.31 -8.34
C ALA A 114 3.75 18.15 -9.15
N ALA A 115 3.77 18.49 -10.45
CA ALA A 115 2.62 18.32 -11.33
C ALA A 115 2.26 16.84 -11.53
N TRP A 116 3.25 15.98 -11.77
CA TRP A 116 3.04 14.53 -11.87
C TRP A 116 2.47 13.95 -10.57
N TRP A 117 2.99 14.37 -9.42
CA TRP A 117 2.51 13.90 -8.13
C TRP A 117 1.08 14.36 -7.83
N ALA A 118 0.74 15.61 -8.15
CA ALA A 118 -0.61 16.14 -7.97
C ALA A 118 -1.66 15.36 -8.78
N GLY A 119 -1.30 14.85 -9.96
CA GLY A 119 -2.15 13.98 -10.78
C GLY A 119 -2.03 12.48 -10.49
N ALA A 120 -1.23 12.07 -9.49
CA ALA A 120 -0.86 10.67 -9.31
C ALA A 120 -2.03 9.79 -8.88
N HIS A 121 -2.24 8.69 -9.60
CA HIS A 121 -3.20 7.64 -9.27
C HIS A 121 -2.46 6.33 -8.99
N HIS A 122 -2.70 5.74 -7.83
CA HIS A 122 -2.05 4.50 -7.43
C HIS A 122 -2.99 3.31 -7.70
N PHE A 123 -2.70 2.52 -8.74
CA PHE A 123 -3.45 1.30 -9.05
C PHE A 123 -2.87 0.11 -8.30
N ILE A 124 -3.71 -0.55 -7.47
CA ILE A 124 -3.28 -1.65 -6.62
C ILE A 124 -4.30 -2.79 -6.58
N GLY A 125 -3.84 -3.98 -6.21
CA GLY A 125 -4.73 -5.08 -5.80
C GLY A 125 -5.21 -4.91 -4.36
N LYS A 126 -6.40 -5.42 -4.05
CA LYS A 126 -7.01 -5.31 -2.70
C LYS A 126 -6.15 -5.88 -1.55
N ASP A 127 -5.21 -6.78 -1.81
CA ASP A 127 -4.35 -7.39 -0.78
C ASP A 127 -3.46 -6.37 -0.06
N ILE A 128 -3.12 -5.28 -0.73
CA ILE A 128 -2.20 -4.26 -0.23
C ILE A 128 -2.91 -2.95 0.11
N LEU A 129 -4.24 -2.99 0.27
CA LEU A 129 -5.10 -1.84 0.52
C LEU A 129 -4.64 -1.02 1.73
N ILE A 130 -4.49 -1.64 2.90
CA ILE A 130 -4.12 -0.93 4.14
C ILE A 130 -2.74 -0.27 4.01
N PHE A 131 -1.81 -0.91 3.29
CA PHE A 131 -0.48 -0.32 3.07
C PHE A 131 -0.53 0.95 2.24
N HIS A 132 -1.44 1.05 1.27
CA HIS A 132 -1.53 2.21 0.36
C HIS A 132 -2.52 3.26 0.83
N ALA A 133 -3.59 2.87 1.53
CA ALA A 133 -4.65 3.78 1.98
C ALA A 133 -4.49 4.25 3.44
N VAL A 134 -3.62 3.62 4.23
CA VAL A 134 -3.39 4.00 5.64
C VAL A 134 -1.92 4.27 5.91
N VAL A 135 -1.05 3.28 5.69
CA VAL A 135 0.38 3.40 6.04
C VAL A 135 1.07 4.45 5.17
N TRP A 136 0.90 4.37 3.85
CA TRP A 136 1.54 5.29 2.93
C TRP A 136 1.10 6.75 3.13
N PRO A 137 -0.19 7.07 3.21
CA PRO A 137 -0.63 8.45 3.43
C PRO A 137 -0.15 8.97 4.78
N ALA A 138 -0.13 8.15 5.84
CA ALA A 138 0.46 8.56 7.12
C ALA A 138 1.94 8.93 7.00
N MET A 139 2.73 8.15 6.23
CA MET A 139 4.13 8.46 5.99
C MET A 139 4.32 9.78 5.24
N LEU A 140 3.50 10.05 4.21
CA LEU A 140 3.50 11.31 3.48
C LEU A 140 3.13 12.49 4.40
N LEU A 141 2.06 12.35 5.19
CA LEU A 141 1.66 13.36 6.16
C LEU A 141 2.74 13.61 7.24
N ALA A 142 3.54 12.60 7.59
CA ALA A 142 4.66 12.72 8.51
C ALA A 142 5.86 13.43 7.89
N ALA A 143 6.07 13.26 6.58
CA ALA A 143 7.10 13.91 5.80
C ALA A 143 6.70 15.34 5.36
N GLY A 144 5.47 15.77 5.64
CA GLY A 144 4.94 17.06 5.17
C GLY A 144 4.68 17.08 3.66
N LEU A 145 4.53 15.91 3.04
CA LEU A 145 4.30 15.78 1.61
C LEU A 145 2.81 15.67 1.29
N PRO A 146 2.38 16.18 0.11
CA PRO A 146 1.01 16.02 -0.35
C PRO A 146 0.65 14.54 -0.59
N LEU A 147 -0.63 14.22 -0.43
CA LEU A 147 -1.15 12.89 -0.74
C LEU A 147 -1.37 12.73 -2.26
N PRO A 148 -1.29 11.51 -2.81
CA PRO A 148 -1.64 11.27 -4.21
C PRO A 148 -3.13 11.58 -4.45
N ASN A 149 -3.51 11.82 -5.71
CA ASN A 149 -4.89 12.17 -6.06
C ASN A 149 -5.89 11.07 -5.69
N ALA A 150 -5.58 9.81 -6.02
CA ALA A 150 -6.43 8.69 -5.67
C ALA A 150 -5.68 7.36 -5.59
N ILE A 151 -6.27 6.43 -4.85
CA ILE A 151 -5.88 5.02 -4.74
C ILE A 151 -7.00 4.20 -5.36
N VAL A 152 -6.68 3.56 -6.48
CA VAL A 152 -7.62 2.77 -7.27
C VAL A 152 -7.36 1.29 -7.01
N VAL A 153 -8.36 0.61 -6.48
CA VAL A 153 -8.19 -0.72 -5.89
C VAL A 153 -9.00 -1.75 -6.66
N ASN A 154 -8.28 -2.68 -7.27
CA ASN A 154 -8.87 -3.75 -8.07
C ASN A 154 -9.02 -5.04 -7.25
N GLY A 155 -9.98 -5.86 -7.66
CA GLY A 155 -10.17 -7.22 -7.14
C GLY A 155 -9.08 -8.19 -7.61
N TRP A 156 -9.27 -9.47 -7.32
CA TRP A 156 -8.40 -10.51 -7.85
C TRP A 156 -8.89 -10.97 -9.21
N LEU A 157 -7.93 -11.34 -10.06
CA LEU A 157 -8.19 -12.28 -11.15
C LEU A 157 -8.34 -13.69 -10.57
N THR A 158 -9.33 -14.42 -11.06
CA THR A 158 -9.62 -15.77 -10.60
C THR A 158 -9.68 -16.77 -11.74
N VAL A 159 -9.22 -18.00 -11.47
CA VAL A 159 -9.43 -19.19 -12.29
C VAL A 159 -10.36 -20.08 -11.48
N THR A 160 -11.49 -20.49 -12.06
CA THR A 160 -12.52 -21.33 -11.39
C THR A 160 -12.93 -20.82 -10.00
N GLY A 161 -13.00 -19.48 -9.84
CA GLY A 161 -13.36 -18.81 -8.58
C GLY A 161 -12.23 -18.68 -7.56
N ARG A 162 -11.04 -19.24 -7.82
CA ARG A 162 -9.87 -19.16 -6.94
C ARG A 162 -8.91 -18.07 -7.41
N LYS A 163 -8.33 -17.32 -6.47
CA LYS A 163 -7.33 -16.29 -6.75
C LYS A 163 -6.11 -16.89 -7.46
N ILE A 164 -5.68 -16.27 -8.56
CA ILE A 164 -4.40 -16.61 -9.19
C ILE A 164 -3.27 -16.34 -8.21
N ALA A 165 -2.50 -17.37 -7.89
CA ALA A 165 -1.35 -17.28 -6.99
C ALA A 165 -0.20 -18.15 -7.49
N LYS A 166 1.03 -17.61 -7.46
CA LYS A 166 2.24 -18.36 -7.84
C LYS A 166 2.43 -19.64 -7.01
N SER A 167 1.95 -19.62 -5.77
CA SER A 167 2.01 -20.77 -4.85
C SER A 167 0.91 -21.81 -5.07
N ASP A 168 -0.09 -21.53 -5.91
CA ASP A 168 -1.21 -22.43 -6.17
C ASP A 168 -1.21 -22.91 -7.64
N PRO A 169 -0.72 -24.13 -7.90
CA PRO A 169 -0.62 -24.67 -9.26
C PRO A 169 -1.99 -24.89 -9.92
N SER A 170 -3.09 -24.90 -9.16
CA SER A 170 -4.44 -25.04 -9.72
C SER A 170 -4.98 -23.75 -10.36
N THR A 171 -4.28 -22.63 -10.18
CA THR A 171 -4.68 -21.31 -10.66
C THR A 171 -3.68 -20.70 -11.63
N VAL A 172 -2.85 -21.53 -12.26
CA VAL A 172 -1.80 -21.07 -13.18
C VAL A 172 -2.42 -20.38 -14.39
N PHE A 173 -1.95 -19.17 -14.64
CA PHE A 173 -2.30 -18.35 -15.78
C PHE A 173 -1.03 -17.62 -16.22
N ASP A 174 -0.57 -17.83 -17.45
CA ASP A 174 0.58 -17.12 -18.00
C ASP A 174 0.11 -16.12 -19.07
N PRO A 175 0.13 -14.81 -18.80
CA PRO A 175 -0.35 -13.82 -19.76
C PRO A 175 0.42 -13.85 -21.09
N ARG A 176 1.65 -14.38 -21.14
CA ARG A 176 2.45 -14.48 -22.36
C ARG A 176 1.96 -15.59 -23.27
N ILE A 177 1.57 -16.73 -22.68
CA ILE A 177 1.01 -17.87 -23.42
C ILE A 177 -0.34 -17.46 -24.03
N GLU A 178 -1.18 -16.80 -23.22
CA GLU A 178 -2.48 -16.32 -23.68
C GLU A 178 -2.33 -15.21 -24.74
N ALA A 179 -1.33 -14.32 -24.58
CA ALA A 179 -1.07 -13.26 -25.55
C ALA A 179 -0.61 -13.82 -26.89
N GLY A 180 0.17 -14.91 -26.89
CA GLY A 180 0.56 -15.61 -28.11
C GLY A 180 -0.63 -16.24 -28.84
N GLN A 181 -1.67 -16.66 -28.12
CA GLN A 181 -2.86 -17.28 -28.71
C GLN A 181 -3.90 -16.25 -29.19
N PHE A 182 -4.18 -15.23 -28.39
CA PHE A 182 -5.30 -14.31 -28.63
C PHE A 182 -4.85 -12.90 -29.08
N GLY A 183 -3.57 -12.57 -28.91
CA GLY A 183 -3.04 -11.24 -29.16
C GLY A 183 -3.23 -10.26 -27.99
N ASN A 184 -2.29 -9.32 -27.86
CA ASN A 184 -2.27 -8.34 -26.77
C ASN A 184 -3.55 -7.47 -26.72
N ALA A 185 -4.07 -7.06 -27.88
CA ALA A 185 -5.25 -6.20 -27.94
C ALA A 185 -6.51 -6.92 -27.44
N ALA A 186 -6.69 -8.20 -27.80
CA ALA A 186 -7.83 -8.99 -27.34
C ALA A 186 -7.78 -9.22 -25.82
N LEU A 187 -6.60 -9.54 -25.27
CA LEU A 187 -6.42 -9.67 -23.83
C LEU A 187 -6.66 -8.36 -23.08
N ALA A 188 -6.10 -7.25 -23.56
CA ALA A 188 -6.33 -5.94 -22.96
C ALA A 188 -7.82 -5.58 -22.95
N PHE A 189 -8.51 -5.78 -24.08
CA PHE A 189 -9.96 -5.58 -24.16
C PHE A 189 -10.70 -6.46 -23.16
N TYR A 190 -10.39 -7.76 -23.11
CA TYR A 190 -11.01 -8.71 -22.18
C TYR A 190 -10.87 -8.25 -20.73
N PHE A 191 -9.65 -7.89 -20.28
CA PHE A 191 -9.43 -7.46 -18.90
C PHE A 191 -10.12 -6.14 -18.58
N LEU A 192 -10.03 -5.15 -19.47
CA LEU A 192 -10.69 -3.86 -19.26
C LEU A 192 -12.22 -3.99 -19.24
N ARG A 193 -12.79 -4.83 -20.11
CA ARG A 193 -14.25 -5.01 -20.25
C ARG A 193 -14.87 -5.88 -19.14
N THR A 194 -14.15 -6.91 -18.70
CA THR A 194 -14.68 -7.97 -17.84
C THR A 194 -14.24 -7.80 -16.38
N VAL A 195 -13.00 -7.35 -16.16
CA VAL A 195 -12.39 -7.24 -14.82
C VAL A 195 -12.28 -5.79 -14.36
N GLY A 196 -12.09 -4.85 -15.28
CA GLY A 196 -11.85 -3.42 -15.02
C GLY A 196 -13.02 -2.60 -14.50
N ARG A 197 -14.14 -3.22 -14.06
CA ARG A 197 -15.28 -2.50 -13.48
C ARG A 197 -14.93 -1.96 -12.09
N ILE A 198 -14.23 -0.82 -12.05
CA ILE A 198 -13.96 -0.03 -10.85
C ILE A 198 -15.23 0.79 -10.54
N GLY A 199 -16.31 0.10 -10.16
CA GLY A 199 -17.61 0.70 -9.89
C GLY A 199 -18.26 1.42 -11.09
N PRO A 200 -19.47 1.97 -10.93
CA PRO A 200 -20.23 2.60 -12.01
C PRO A 200 -19.73 4.01 -12.41
N ARG A 201 -18.72 4.58 -11.73
CA ARG A 201 -18.32 6.00 -11.87
C ARG A 201 -16.87 6.24 -12.30
N PHE A 202 -16.06 5.21 -12.56
CA PHE A 202 -14.71 5.42 -13.06
C PHE A 202 -14.76 5.81 -14.55
N ARG A 203 -14.61 7.10 -14.85
CA ARG A 203 -14.23 7.59 -16.17
C ARG A 203 -12.74 7.96 -16.11
N PRO A 204 -11.89 7.40 -17.00
CA PRO A 204 -10.49 7.78 -17.10
C PRO A 204 -10.35 9.25 -17.47
#